data_AF-A0A7C6DIL0-F1
#
_entry.id   AF-A0A7C6DIL0-F1
#
_cell.length_a   1.000
_cell.length_b   1.000
_cell.length_c   1.000
_cell.angle_alpha   90.00
_cell.angle_beta   90.00
_cell.angle_gamma   90.00
#
_symmetry.space_group_name_H-M   'P 1'
#
loop_
_entity.id
_entity.type
_entity.pdbx_description
1 polymer ?
#
loop_
_entity_poly.entity_id
_entity_poly.type
_entity_poly.pdbx_seq_one_letter_code
_entity_poly.pdbx_strand_id
1 'polypeptide(L)'
;MSRVSIRVLPHGYVAPTDRVARTLAVFLLVVSVLLVAFAGTFPFDFAVPDGGWWDGIRRQFDWRWMQWDPGNVDRLQNVLFFVPFGFALAAVIGGRRARHVRQVVWALVLGMSLSLIVELAQAFVSFRDPALQDLWCNTLGSVIGAGIFIAGGDRLIRLAARGLLNLRSLARPPMPPVALTIYTLLMVSAPLIIRRPGDLSVWDTGMMLTVGDHAANDRPWDGFVSEIVLADRAVDAEQAHLLAAGASPADLLGESLLCHYVLRGPAPYPDLTGKLKSLNWMGKRPDELEISSTGPPHLYSYHWLASDASIAPAIHRIRNSGELSLAFVAATANIRQHGPARILTISNRRGFNLAVGQEDSDLTVRLRSAIRTAPDLHVRDVLADFHAHHILLTHRNGQIRVYVDGLERGRVEITPEAKVIWRLYPRNWFRLRMERYGLASYAAIYRVMAMVPFAALLAATLMTSTLTLKHRRTAAAGITVLVAVVLEIVLGLESAGGFQLRNLLISMVVGFATLGALQAWRARSSQCWM
;
A
#
# COMPACT_ATOMS: atom_id res chain seq x y z
N MET A 1 -38.09 -0.64 61.77
CA MET A 1 -36.97 -1.49 61.29
C MET A 1 -37.33 -2.07 59.93
N SER A 2 -36.89 -1.43 58.85
CA SER A 2 -37.11 -1.92 57.47
C SER A 2 -36.17 -3.09 57.18
N ARG A 3 -36.73 -4.25 56.88
CA ARG A 3 -35.97 -5.43 56.45
C ARG A 3 -35.33 -5.16 55.09
N VAL A 4 -34.01 -4.97 55.07
CA VAL A 4 -33.20 -5.02 53.85
C VAL A 4 -33.27 -6.45 53.32
N SER A 5 -34.02 -6.67 52.23
CA SER A 5 -33.99 -7.95 51.52
C SER A 5 -32.71 -8.03 50.70
N ILE A 6 -31.72 -8.75 51.23
CA ILE A 6 -30.54 -9.12 50.45
C ILE A 6 -31.00 -10.13 49.40
N ARG A 7 -31.17 -9.66 48.16
CA ARG A 7 -31.49 -10.51 47.01
C ARG A 7 -30.24 -11.33 46.70
N VAL A 8 -30.15 -12.54 47.28
CA VAL A 8 -29.10 -13.50 46.97
C VAL A 8 -29.26 -13.90 45.50
N LEU A 9 -28.37 -13.39 44.64
CA LEU A 9 -28.34 -13.78 43.23
C LEU A 9 -28.02 -15.29 43.14
N PRO A 10 -28.69 -16.04 42.26
CA PRO A 10 -28.48 -17.48 42.14
C PRO A 10 -27.02 -17.82 41.85
N HIS A 11 -26.53 -18.94 42.39
CA HIS A 11 -25.20 -19.45 42.08
C HIS A 11 -25.05 -19.59 40.55
N GLY A 12 -24.09 -18.84 39.98
CA GLY A 12 -23.86 -18.80 38.53
C GLY A 12 -24.33 -17.51 37.82
N TYR A 13 -24.96 -16.55 38.51
CA TYR A 13 -25.31 -15.27 37.91
C TYR A 13 -24.06 -14.45 37.53
N VAL A 14 -23.83 -14.29 36.22
CA VAL A 14 -22.79 -13.39 35.67
C VAL A 14 -23.47 -12.09 35.26
N ALA A 15 -23.05 -10.96 35.85
CA ALA A 15 -23.59 -9.66 35.51
C ALA A 15 -23.44 -9.39 33.99
N PRO A 16 -24.44 -8.79 33.31
CA PRO A 16 -24.37 -8.51 31.88
C PRO A 16 -23.10 -7.77 31.47
N THR A 17 -22.62 -6.89 32.34
CA THR A 17 -21.38 -6.12 32.19
C THR A 17 -20.14 -7.02 32.14
N ASP A 18 -20.08 -8.07 32.96
CA ASP A 18 -18.95 -9.01 33.00
C ASP A 18 -18.92 -9.88 31.73
N ARG A 19 -20.09 -10.24 31.19
CA ARG A 19 -20.18 -10.96 29.91
C ARG A 19 -19.67 -10.10 28.76
N VAL A 20 -20.15 -8.87 28.65
CA VAL A 20 -19.70 -7.92 27.62
C VAL A 20 -18.21 -7.64 27.77
N ALA A 21 -17.70 -7.49 28.99
CA ALA A 21 -16.29 -7.30 29.25
C ALA A 21 -15.42 -8.45 28.71
N ARG A 22 -15.82 -9.71 28.93
CA ARG A 22 -15.09 -10.87 28.39
C ARG A 22 -15.10 -10.89 26.85
N THR A 23 -16.26 -10.65 26.24
CA THR A 23 -16.37 -10.59 24.77
C THR A 23 -15.52 -9.46 24.20
N LEU A 24 -15.51 -8.30 24.86
CA LEU A 24 -14.70 -7.15 24.46
C LEU A 24 -13.20 -7.45 24.57
N ALA A 25 -12.74 -8.14 25.61
CA ALA A 25 -11.35 -8.55 25.74
C ALA A 25 -10.90 -9.46 24.57
N VAL A 26 -11.72 -10.45 24.22
CA VAL A 26 -11.46 -11.33 23.07
C VAL A 26 -11.48 -10.55 21.76
N PHE A 27 -12.45 -9.64 21.58
CA PHE A 27 -12.53 -8.79 20.39
C PHE A 27 -11.29 -7.92 20.23
N LEU A 28 -10.85 -7.25 21.30
CA LEU A 28 -9.62 -6.45 21.29
C LEU A 28 -8.38 -7.29 20.99
N LEU A 29 -8.33 -8.53 21.49
CA LEU A 29 -7.22 -9.45 21.20
C LEU A 29 -7.19 -9.81 19.70
N VAL A 30 -8.34 -10.18 19.12
CA VAL A 30 -8.41 -10.52 17.69
C VAL A 30 -8.09 -9.30 16.82
N VAL A 31 -8.68 -8.14 17.12
CA VAL A 31 -8.43 -6.91 16.36
C VAL A 31 -6.97 -6.47 16.46
N SER A 32 -6.35 -6.55 17.64
CA SER A 32 -4.93 -6.21 17.78
C SER A 32 -4.02 -7.14 16.97
N VAL A 33 -4.29 -8.45 16.96
CA VAL A 33 -3.55 -9.40 16.09
C VAL A 33 -3.72 -9.03 14.61
N LEU A 34 -4.95 -8.74 14.16
CA LEU A 34 -5.21 -8.37 12.77
C LEU A 34 -4.55 -7.04 12.38
N LEU A 35 -4.54 -6.04 13.27
CA LEU A 35 -3.88 -4.76 13.05
C LEU A 35 -2.35 -4.93 13.00
N VAL A 36 -1.79 -5.74 13.90
CA VAL A 36 -0.38 -6.11 13.93
C VAL A 36 0.03 -6.74 12.60
N ALA A 37 -0.69 -7.77 12.16
CA ALA A 37 -0.44 -8.42 10.88
C ALA A 37 -0.58 -7.42 9.72
N PHE A 38 -1.67 -6.65 9.65
CA PHE A 38 -1.94 -5.71 8.56
C PHE A 38 -0.85 -4.65 8.43
N ALA A 39 -0.48 -3.96 9.50
CA ALA A 39 0.51 -2.89 9.41
C ALA A 39 1.95 -3.43 9.31
N GLY A 40 2.23 -4.56 9.95
CA GLY A 40 3.52 -5.24 9.86
C GLY A 40 3.82 -5.68 8.43
N THR A 41 2.84 -6.24 7.73
CA THR A 41 3.06 -6.79 6.39
C THR A 41 2.69 -5.87 5.23
N PHE A 42 2.24 -4.64 5.48
CA PHE A 42 2.09 -3.63 4.43
C PHE A 42 3.44 -3.44 3.70
N PRO A 43 3.53 -3.29 2.37
CA PRO A 43 2.46 -3.12 1.39
C PRO A 43 1.94 -4.42 0.75
N PHE A 44 2.10 -5.58 1.40
CA PHE A 44 1.50 -6.85 0.98
C PHE A 44 1.99 -7.41 -0.37
N ASP A 45 3.16 -7.00 -0.84
CA ASP A 45 3.80 -7.46 -2.09
C ASP A 45 4.73 -8.66 -1.85
N PHE A 46 4.16 -9.69 -1.22
CA PHE A 46 4.86 -10.92 -0.86
C PHE A 46 5.40 -11.64 -2.10
N ALA A 47 6.69 -11.96 -2.10
CA ALA A 47 7.28 -12.88 -3.07
C ALA A 47 8.40 -13.71 -2.44
N VAL A 48 8.48 -14.98 -2.85
CA VAL A 48 9.55 -15.89 -2.44
C VAL A 48 10.72 -15.71 -3.40
N PRO A 49 11.95 -15.46 -2.91
CA PRO A 49 13.13 -15.37 -3.78
C PRO A 49 13.43 -16.70 -4.50
N ASP A 50 14.10 -16.63 -5.65
CA ASP A 50 14.44 -17.82 -6.46
C ASP A 50 15.31 -18.83 -5.70
N GLY A 51 16.14 -18.36 -4.76
CA GLY A 51 16.93 -19.20 -3.84
C GLY A 51 16.10 -19.93 -2.77
N GLY A 52 14.77 -19.78 -2.78
CA GLY A 52 13.85 -20.36 -1.83
C GLY A 52 13.66 -19.53 -0.56
N TRP A 53 12.75 -20.02 0.29
CA TRP A 53 12.30 -19.30 1.48
C TRP A 53 13.39 -19.08 2.53
N TRP A 54 14.28 -20.06 2.73
CA TRP A 54 15.38 -19.96 3.70
C TRP A 54 16.43 -18.93 3.28
N ASP A 55 16.77 -18.86 1.99
CA ASP A 55 17.71 -17.87 1.49
C ASP A 55 17.15 -16.44 1.59
N GLY A 56 15.84 -16.27 1.41
CA GLY A 56 15.15 -15.01 1.68
C GLY A 56 15.30 -14.55 3.13
N ILE A 57 14.96 -15.42 4.09
CA ILE A 57 15.09 -15.14 5.52
C ILE A 57 16.55 -14.83 5.87
N ARG A 58 17.50 -15.66 5.44
CA ARG A 58 18.92 -15.50 5.78
C ARG A 58 19.50 -14.18 5.28
N ARG A 59 19.09 -13.71 4.09
CA ARG A 59 19.61 -12.48 3.48
C ARG A 59 18.95 -11.21 3.99
N GLN A 60 17.65 -11.24 4.27
CA GLN A 60 16.89 -10.05 4.62
C GLN A 60 16.76 -9.84 6.13
N PHE A 61 16.81 -10.91 6.93
CA PHE A 61 16.64 -10.80 8.37
C PHE A 61 17.92 -10.29 9.04
N ASP A 62 17.82 -9.17 9.75
CA ASP A 62 18.92 -8.65 10.55
C ASP A 62 18.99 -9.37 11.91
N TRP A 63 19.99 -10.25 12.02
CA TRP A 63 20.26 -11.05 13.22
C TRP A 63 21.02 -10.29 14.32
N ARG A 64 21.40 -9.02 14.08
CA ARG A 64 22.20 -8.24 15.04
C ARG A 64 21.39 -7.88 16.28
N TRP A 65 21.88 -8.32 17.44
CA TRP A 65 21.21 -8.15 18.74
C TRP A 65 21.08 -6.69 19.20
N MET A 66 22.13 -5.87 19.06
CA MET A 66 22.14 -4.53 19.65
C MET A 66 22.99 -3.56 18.83
N GLN A 67 22.41 -3.00 17.77
CA GLN A 67 22.88 -1.73 17.21
C GLN A 67 21.86 -0.65 17.56
N TRP A 68 22.15 0.09 18.64
CA TRP A 68 21.33 1.22 19.03
C TRP A 68 21.54 2.36 18.03
N ASP A 69 20.59 2.52 17.09
CA ASP A 69 20.45 3.72 16.28
C ASP A 69 19.49 4.71 16.99
N PRO A 70 19.99 5.81 17.55
CA PRO A 70 19.18 6.80 18.27
C PRO A 70 18.19 7.56 17.38
N GLY A 71 18.32 7.49 16.04
CA GLY A 71 17.46 8.21 15.10
C GLY A 71 16.15 7.50 14.75
N ASN A 72 15.96 6.25 15.20
CA ASN A 72 14.92 5.40 14.66
C ASN A 72 13.60 5.45 15.46
N VAL A 73 12.72 6.39 15.09
CA VAL A 73 11.37 6.61 15.69
C VAL A 73 10.49 5.36 15.59
N ASP A 74 10.79 4.45 14.65
CA ASP A 74 10.03 3.22 14.40
C ASP A 74 10.02 2.26 15.60
N ARG A 75 11.03 2.35 16.49
CA ARG A 75 11.12 1.47 17.68
C ARG A 75 10.05 1.76 18.72
N LEU A 76 9.76 3.03 18.98
CA LEU A 76 8.67 3.41 19.89
C LEU A 76 7.33 3.02 19.27
N GLN A 77 7.20 3.17 17.95
CA GLN A 77 6.01 2.72 17.23
C GLN A 77 5.80 1.21 17.41
N ASN A 78 6.83 0.39 17.27
CA ASN A 78 6.77 -1.06 17.46
C ASN A 78 6.32 -1.46 18.88
N VAL A 79 6.88 -0.83 19.92
CA VAL A 79 6.43 -1.02 21.31
C VAL A 79 4.95 -0.64 21.47
N LEU A 80 4.56 0.57 21.05
CA LEU A 80 3.19 1.07 21.20
C LEU A 80 2.17 0.21 20.45
N PHE A 81 2.57 -0.36 19.31
CA PHE A 81 1.68 -1.16 18.47
C PHE A 81 1.31 -2.51 19.08
N PHE A 82 2.18 -3.08 19.93
CA PHE A 82 1.93 -4.34 20.64
C PHE A 82 1.28 -4.17 22.03
N VAL A 83 1.23 -2.95 22.58
CA VAL A 83 0.55 -2.66 23.86
C VAL A 83 -0.91 -3.13 23.88
N PRO A 84 -1.75 -2.84 22.85
CA PRO A 84 -3.14 -3.31 22.84
C PRO A 84 -3.27 -4.83 22.87
N PHE A 85 -2.36 -5.55 22.20
CA PHE A 85 -2.33 -7.01 22.19
C PHE A 85 -2.06 -7.57 23.59
N GLY A 86 -0.99 -7.09 24.24
CA GLY A 86 -0.64 -7.51 25.60
C GLY A 86 -1.73 -7.22 26.63
N PHE A 87 -2.34 -6.03 26.54
CA PHE A 87 -3.47 -5.63 27.37
C PHE A 87 -4.66 -6.57 27.20
N ALA A 88 -5.07 -6.83 25.95
CA ALA A 88 -6.21 -7.68 25.65
C ALA A 88 -5.96 -9.15 26.02
N LEU A 89 -4.74 -9.66 25.85
CA LEU A 89 -4.37 -11.00 26.26
C LEU A 89 -4.44 -11.16 27.79
N ALA A 90 -3.85 -10.23 28.54
CA ALA A 90 -3.91 -10.23 30.00
C ALA A 90 -5.37 -10.17 30.50
N ALA A 91 -6.20 -9.40 29.81
CA ALA A 91 -7.63 -9.31 30.07
C ALA A 91 -8.42 -10.61 29.85
N VAL A 92 -8.13 -11.35 28.78
CA VAL A 92 -8.74 -12.67 28.54
C VAL A 92 -8.38 -13.66 29.66
N ILE A 93 -7.16 -13.57 30.19
CA ILE A 93 -6.69 -14.40 31.31
C ILE A 93 -7.38 -14.00 32.65
N GLY A 94 -7.72 -12.71 32.80
CA GLY A 94 -8.51 -12.13 33.88
C GLY A 94 -7.70 -11.60 35.08
N GLY A 95 -8.18 -10.52 35.72
CA GLY A 95 -7.43 -9.70 36.68
C GLY A 95 -7.29 -10.21 38.12
N ARG A 96 -7.27 -11.53 38.36
CA ARG A 96 -7.03 -12.07 39.72
C ARG A 96 -5.53 -12.06 40.03
N ARG A 97 -5.14 -11.63 41.24
CA ARG A 97 -3.72 -11.51 41.66
C ARG A 97 -2.90 -12.78 41.45
N ALA A 98 -3.48 -13.96 41.71
CA ALA A 98 -2.84 -15.26 41.47
C ALA A 98 -2.49 -15.54 39.98
N ARG A 99 -2.97 -14.72 39.04
CA ARG A 99 -2.77 -14.87 37.60
C ARG A 99 -1.78 -13.86 37.02
N HIS A 100 -1.25 -12.92 37.80
CA HIS A 100 -0.35 -11.87 37.31
C HIS A 100 0.89 -12.45 36.62
N VAL A 101 1.54 -13.43 37.26
CA VAL A 101 2.69 -14.13 36.66
C VAL A 101 2.30 -14.76 35.32
N ARG A 102 1.15 -15.46 35.29
CA ARG A 102 0.63 -16.09 34.08
C ARG A 102 0.33 -15.07 32.97
N GLN A 103 -0.17 -13.89 33.30
CA GLN A 103 -0.44 -12.82 32.33
C GLN A 103 0.85 -12.30 31.71
N VAL A 104 1.88 -12.05 32.52
CA VAL A 104 3.20 -11.59 32.05
C VAL A 104 3.86 -12.67 31.20
N VAL A 105 3.86 -13.94 31.66
CA VAL A 105 4.45 -15.07 30.92
C VAL A 105 3.78 -15.24 29.56
N TRP A 106 2.45 -15.24 29.48
CA TRP A 106 1.77 -15.37 28.17
C TRP A 106 1.93 -14.14 27.30
N ALA A 107 1.98 -12.93 27.87
CA ALA A 107 2.28 -11.72 27.11
C ALA A 107 3.69 -11.78 26.49
N LEU A 108 4.67 -12.31 27.21
CA LEU A 108 6.01 -12.55 26.70
C LEU A 108 6.00 -13.61 25.59
N VAL A 109 5.47 -14.81 25.86
CA VAL A 109 5.53 -15.94 24.92
C VAL A 109 4.72 -15.67 23.65
N LEU A 110 3.47 -15.24 23.76
CA LEU A 110 2.62 -14.99 22.59
C LEU A 110 2.97 -13.68 21.90
N GLY A 111 3.46 -12.68 22.64
CA GLY A 111 3.98 -11.44 22.05
C GLY A 111 5.20 -11.70 21.18
N MET A 112 6.17 -12.44 21.71
CA MET A 112 7.36 -12.86 20.97
C MET A 112 6.99 -13.76 19.78
N SER A 113 6.07 -14.70 19.96
CA SER A 113 5.65 -15.60 18.87
C SER A 113 4.96 -14.83 17.74
N LEU A 114 4.02 -13.93 18.07
CA LEU A 114 3.33 -13.11 17.07
C LEU A 114 4.30 -12.21 16.33
N SER A 115 5.21 -11.55 17.07
CA SER A 115 6.22 -10.70 16.45
C SER A 115 7.13 -11.52 15.54
N LEU A 116 7.62 -12.69 15.98
CA LEU A 116 8.47 -13.55 15.13
C LEU A 116 7.75 -13.94 13.84
N ILE A 117 6.45 -14.28 13.90
CA ILE A 117 5.66 -14.60 12.70
C ILE A 117 5.62 -13.39 11.74
N VAL A 118 5.42 -12.18 12.26
CA VAL A 118 5.38 -10.96 11.45
C VAL A 118 6.74 -10.64 10.84
N GLU A 119 7.81 -10.68 11.62
CA GLU A 119 9.18 -10.43 11.15
C GLU A 119 9.60 -11.46 10.08
N LEU A 120 9.27 -12.74 10.28
CA LEU A 120 9.52 -13.77 9.26
C LEU A 120 8.69 -13.55 7.99
N ALA A 121 7.44 -13.07 8.12
CA ALA A 121 6.61 -12.73 6.96
C ALA A 121 7.15 -11.51 6.19
N GLN A 122 7.71 -10.53 6.90
CA GLN A 122 8.31 -9.33 6.32
C GLN A 122 9.55 -9.64 5.46
N ALA A 123 10.27 -10.73 5.72
CA ALA A 123 11.36 -11.21 4.86
C ALA A 123 10.92 -11.61 3.43
N PHE A 124 9.61 -11.59 3.16
CA PHE A 124 9.05 -11.81 1.83
C PHE A 124 8.40 -10.55 1.24
N VAL A 125 8.28 -9.48 2.01
CA VAL A 125 7.70 -8.19 1.61
C VAL A 125 8.81 -7.27 1.13
N SER A 126 8.62 -6.54 0.03
CA SER A 126 9.70 -5.67 -0.45
C SER A 126 9.90 -4.47 0.46
N PHE A 127 11.15 -4.00 0.55
CA PHE A 127 11.51 -2.78 1.28
C PHE A 127 11.09 -2.81 2.76
N ARG A 128 11.09 -4.01 3.34
CA ARG A 128 10.99 -4.24 4.77
C ARG A 128 12.32 -4.78 5.28
N ASP A 129 12.66 -4.34 6.48
CA ASP A 129 13.93 -4.65 7.14
C ASP A 129 13.62 -5.44 8.41
N PRO A 130 13.24 -6.73 8.31
CA PRO A 130 12.91 -7.53 9.49
C PRO A 130 14.13 -7.68 10.39
N ALA A 131 13.94 -7.48 11.70
CA ALA A 131 15.06 -7.40 12.62
C ALA A 131 14.78 -8.08 13.97
N LEU A 132 15.85 -8.65 14.56
CA LEU A 132 15.77 -9.19 15.91
C LEU A 132 15.43 -8.10 16.95
N GLN A 133 15.75 -6.84 16.65
CA GLN A 133 15.43 -5.70 17.52
C GLN A 133 13.93 -5.45 17.59
N ASP A 134 13.24 -5.55 16.44
CA ASP A 134 11.79 -5.37 16.37
C ASP A 134 11.06 -6.48 17.13
N LEU A 135 11.60 -7.71 17.10
CA LEU A 135 11.12 -8.83 17.91
C LEU A 135 11.04 -8.47 19.40
N TRP A 136 12.10 -7.90 19.97
CA TRP A 136 12.11 -7.55 21.39
C TRP A 136 11.32 -6.27 21.69
N CYS A 137 11.33 -5.26 20.82
CA CYS A 137 10.49 -4.06 20.97
C CYS A 137 8.99 -4.40 21.01
N ASN A 138 8.54 -5.23 20.07
CA ASN A 138 7.16 -5.72 20.02
C ASN A 138 6.83 -6.58 21.25
N THR A 139 7.74 -7.46 21.66
CA THR A 139 7.57 -8.27 22.89
C THR A 139 7.47 -7.40 24.14
N LEU A 140 8.29 -6.36 24.25
CA LEU A 140 8.24 -5.39 25.34
C LEU A 140 6.91 -4.64 25.36
N GLY A 141 6.40 -4.23 24.19
CA GLY A 141 5.06 -3.66 24.04
C GLY A 141 3.96 -4.55 24.61
N SER A 142 4.01 -5.85 24.29
CA SER A 142 3.08 -6.84 24.84
C SER A 142 3.16 -6.94 26.38
N VAL A 143 4.38 -6.96 26.94
CA VAL A 143 4.57 -7.00 28.40
C VAL A 143 4.06 -5.72 29.08
N ILE A 144 4.34 -4.54 28.50
CA ILE A 144 3.81 -3.25 29.00
C ILE A 144 2.28 -3.25 28.97
N GLY A 145 1.68 -3.70 27.88
CA GLY A 145 0.22 -3.83 27.77
C GLY A 145 -0.38 -4.71 28.86
N ALA A 146 0.24 -5.87 29.13
CA ALA A 146 -0.17 -6.73 30.23
C ALA A 146 -0.02 -6.03 31.60
N GLY A 147 1.07 -5.28 31.81
CA GLY A 147 1.30 -4.47 33.00
C GLY A 147 0.21 -3.42 33.24
N ILE A 148 -0.22 -2.72 32.19
CA ILE A 148 -1.35 -1.75 32.25
C ILE A 148 -2.63 -2.44 32.71
N PHE A 149 -2.95 -3.62 32.16
CA PHE A 149 -4.11 -4.39 32.59
C PHE A 149 -3.98 -4.87 34.04
N ILE A 150 -2.81 -5.34 34.46
CA ILE A 150 -2.55 -5.79 35.84
C ILE A 150 -2.76 -4.64 36.83
N ALA A 151 -2.27 -3.43 36.50
CA ALA A 151 -2.41 -2.26 37.34
C ALA A 151 -3.87 -1.78 37.46
N GLY A 152 -4.62 -1.75 36.36
CA GLY A 152 -6.02 -1.30 36.34
C GLY A 152 -7.06 -2.37 36.67
N GLY A 153 -6.70 -3.65 36.50
CA GLY A 153 -7.56 -4.82 36.64
C GLY A 153 -8.81 -4.82 35.75
N ASP A 154 -9.78 -5.65 36.11
CA ASP A 154 -11.05 -5.78 35.38
C ASP A 154 -11.89 -4.48 35.36
N ARG A 155 -11.51 -3.43 36.11
CA ARG A 155 -12.23 -2.15 36.13
C ARG A 155 -12.17 -1.45 34.77
N LEU A 156 -11.01 -1.49 34.10
CA LEU A 156 -10.80 -0.83 32.81
C LEU A 156 -11.75 -1.38 31.72
N ILE A 157 -11.81 -2.70 31.61
CA ILE A 157 -12.66 -3.35 30.60
C ILE A 157 -14.14 -3.29 30.98
N ARG A 158 -14.47 -3.34 32.28
CA ARG A 158 -15.85 -3.13 32.72
C ARG A 158 -16.33 -1.71 32.44
N LEU A 159 -15.48 -0.70 32.55
CA LEU A 159 -15.81 0.67 32.18
C LEU A 159 -16.15 0.76 30.68
N ALA A 160 -15.30 0.20 29.82
CA ALA A 160 -15.56 0.13 28.38
C ALA A 160 -16.83 -0.67 28.05
N ALA A 161 -17.05 -1.80 28.73
CA ALA A 161 -18.24 -2.64 28.58
C ALA A 161 -19.54 -1.91 29.00
N ARG A 162 -19.50 -1.08 30.05
CA ARG A 162 -20.63 -0.21 30.45
C ARG A 162 -20.93 0.82 29.36
N GLY A 163 -19.90 1.46 28.82
CA GLY A 163 -20.05 2.37 27.68
C GLY A 163 -20.73 1.69 26.49
N LEU A 164 -20.29 0.50 26.11
CA LEU A 164 -20.89 -0.27 25.01
C LEU A 164 -22.35 -0.68 25.31
N LEU A 165 -22.66 -1.02 26.56
CA LEU A 165 -24.03 -1.33 26.98
C LEU A 165 -24.94 -0.09 26.92
N ASN A 166 -24.42 1.11 27.18
CA ASN A 166 -25.18 2.35 27.01
C ASN A 166 -25.55 2.60 25.54
N LEU A 167 -24.71 2.13 24.60
CA LEU A 167 -24.98 2.19 23.16
C LEU A 167 -25.91 1.08 22.66
N ARG A 168 -26.36 0.14 23.53
CA ARG A 168 -27.20 -1.00 23.12
C ARG A 168 -28.54 -0.57 22.53
N SER A 169 -29.07 0.60 22.91
CA SER A 169 -30.27 1.17 22.30
C SER A 169 -30.11 1.39 20.79
N LEU A 170 -28.90 1.74 20.33
CA LEU A 170 -28.56 1.90 18.91
C LEU A 170 -28.47 0.57 18.14
N ALA A 171 -28.48 -0.58 18.82
CA ALA A 171 -28.48 -1.88 18.16
C ALA A 171 -29.89 -2.47 17.96
N ARG A 172 -30.94 -1.72 18.36
CA ARG A 172 -32.35 -2.11 18.18
C ARG A 172 -32.87 -1.67 16.80
N PRO A 173 -33.90 -2.34 16.25
CA PRO A 173 -34.57 -1.86 15.05
C PRO A 173 -35.01 -0.40 15.20
N PRO A 174 -34.83 0.44 14.17
CA PRO A 174 -34.45 0.11 12.78
C PRO A 174 -32.93 0.18 12.49
N MET A 175 -32.06 0.25 13.49
CA MET A 175 -30.64 0.58 13.27
C MET A 175 -29.82 -0.48 12.51
N PRO A 176 -29.95 -1.81 12.75
CA PRO A 176 -29.20 -2.80 11.97
C PRO A 176 -29.41 -2.73 10.45
N PRO A 177 -30.65 -2.67 9.91
CA PRO A 177 -30.83 -2.48 8.47
C PRO A 177 -30.31 -1.14 7.98
N VAL A 178 -30.45 -0.05 8.75
CA VAL A 178 -29.88 1.25 8.39
C VAL A 178 -28.36 1.17 8.27
N ALA A 179 -27.68 0.57 9.27
CA ALA A 179 -26.24 0.38 9.25
C ALA A 179 -25.78 -0.53 8.10
N LEU A 180 -26.52 -1.61 7.80
CA LEU A 180 -26.26 -2.48 6.65
C LEU A 180 -26.33 -1.69 5.34
N THR A 181 -27.38 -0.88 5.16
CA THR A 181 -27.56 -0.06 3.96
C THR A 181 -26.44 0.97 3.82
N ILE A 182 -26.17 1.74 4.86
CA ILE A 182 -25.09 2.74 4.86
C ILE A 182 -23.75 2.07 4.54
N TYR A 183 -23.44 0.96 5.22
CA TYR A 183 -22.19 0.25 5.01
C TYR A 183 -22.07 -0.32 3.59
N THR A 184 -23.16 -0.89 3.05
CA THR A 184 -23.20 -1.41 1.68
C THR A 184 -22.99 -0.30 0.66
N LEU A 185 -23.64 0.85 0.85
CA LEU A 185 -23.44 2.03 0.01
C LEU A 185 -22.01 2.53 0.09
N LEU A 186 -21.45 2.65 1.30
CA LEU A 186 -20.06 3.10 1.49
C LEU A 186 -19.06 2.16 0.82
N MET A 187 -19.18 0.84 1.00
CA MET A 187 -18.22 -0.10 0.42
C MET A 187 -18.31 -0.14 -1.11
N VAL A 188 -19.52 -0.10 -1.69
CA VAL A 188 -19.69 -0.13 -3.16
C VAL A 188 -19.34 1.22 -3.79
N SER A 189 -19.60 2.35 -3.12
CA SER A 189 -19.29 3.67 -3.66
C SER A 189 -17.85 4.13 -3.42
N ALA A 190 -17.14 3.59 -2.42
CA ALA A 190 -15.77 4.00 -2.10
C ALA A 190 -14.80 3.88 -3.31
N PRO A 191 -14.82 2.78 -4.09
CA PRO A 191 -14.04 2.71 -5.33
C PRO A 191 -14.44 3.76 -6.37
N LEU A 192 -15.68 4.23 -6.41
CA LEU A 192 -16.15 5.20 -7.41
C LEU A 192 -15.83 6.65 -7.04
N ILE A 193 -15.87 6.97 -5.75
CA ILE A 193 -15.64 8.34 -5.25
C ILE A 193 -14.14 8.69 -5.27
N ILE A 194 -13.27 7.70 -5.12
CA ILE A 194 -11.82 7.91 -5.18
C ILE A 194 -11.41 7.99 -6.65
N ARG A 195 -10.94 9.18 -7.07
CA ARG A 195 -10.41 9.46 -8.42
C ARG A 195 -9.49 8.34 -8.90
N ARG A 196 -9.51 8.11 -10.21
CA ARG A 196 -8.69 7.08 -10.83
C ARG A 196 -7.21 7.30 -10.49
N PRO A 197 -6.48 6.25 -10.08
CA PRO A 197 -5.05 6.35 -9.79
C PRO A 197 -4.21 6.83 -10.96
N GLY A 198 -4.68 6.61 -12.20
CA GLY A 198 -4.05 7.13 -13.42
C GLY A 198 -4.57 8.48 -13.89
N ASP A 199 -5.32 9.20 -13.07
CA ASP A 199 -5.78 10.54 -13.42
C ASP A 199 -4.59 11.51 -13.43
N LEU A 200 -4.09 11.80 -14.63
CA LEU A 200 -3.01 12.76 -14.86
C LEU A 200 -3.52 14.21 -14.95
N SER A 201 -4.85 14.46 -14.87
CA SER A 201 -5.41 15.82 -14.96
C SER A 201 -4.91 16.76 -13.86
N VAL A 202 -4.37 16.20 -12.77
CA VAL A 202 -3.78 16.90 -11.62
C VAL A 202 -2.34 17.41 -11.85
N TRP A 203 -1.75 17.12 -13.01
CA TRP A 203 -0.40 17.57 -13.35
C TRP A 203 -0.31 19.10 -13.41
N ASP A 204 0.74 19.63 -12.78
CA ASP A 204 1.04 21.06 -12.75
C ASP A 204 1.68 21.47 -14.08
N THR A 205 1.10 22.45 -14.79
CA THR A 205 1.58 22.91 -16.09
C THR A 205 2.81 23.80 -16.01
N GLY A 206 3.16 24.30 -14.82
CA GLY A 206 4.35 25.13 -14.58
C GLY A 206 5.65 24.34 -14.36
N MET A 207 5.70 23.08 -14.81
CA MET A 207 6.84 22.17 -14.62
C MET A 207 7.75 22.16 -15.87
N MET A 208 9.06 22.10 -15.65
CA MET A 208 10.08 22.01 -16.69
C MET A 208 10.56 20.56 -16.86
N LEU A 209 11.15 20.26 -18.02
CA LEU A 209 11.89 19.01 -18.21
C LEU A 209 13.31 19.21 -17.69
N THR A 210 13.80 18.26 -16.89
CA THR A 210 15.16 18.27 -16.33
C THR A 210 15.79 16.90 -16.50
N VAL A 211 17.10 16.87 -16.70
CA VAL A 211 17.90 15.66 -16.92
C VAL A 211 19.17 15.75 -16.08
N GLY A 212 19.43 14.75 -15.26
CA GLY A 212 20.60 14.69 -14.37
C GLY A 212 20.43 15.33 -12.99
N ASP A 213 19.29 15.97 -12.72
CA ASP A 213 18.89 16.41 -11.37
C ASP A 213 17.38 16.70 -11.30
N HIS A 214 16.88 17.01 -10.11
CA HIS A 214 15.66 17.73 -9.86
C HIS A 214 15.85 19.25 -10.13
N ALA A 215 14.77 19.95 -10.48
CA ALA A 215 14.81 21.41 -10.69
C ALA A 215 15.27 22.24 -9.48
N ALA A 216 15.35 21.64 -8.28
CA ALA A 216 15.87 22.27 -7.07
C ALA A 216 17.37 22.01 -6.82
N ASN A 217 18.05 21.19 -7.64
CA ASN A 217 19.46 20.80 -7.47
C ASN A 217 19.74 20.14 -6.10
N ASP A 218 18.92 19.17 -5.73
CA ASP A 218 18.97 18.46 -4.44
C ASP A 218 19.11 16.94 -4.58
N ARG A 219 19.09 16.40 -5.82
CA ARG A 219 19.11 14.97 -6.11
C ARG A 219 19.90 14.67 -7.39
N PRO A 220 21.19 15.03 -7.44
CA PRO A 220 21.98 14.89 -8.65
C PRO A 220 22.17 13.43 -9.04
N TRP A 221 22.29 13.19 -10.34
CA TRP A 221 22.58 11.89 -10.91
C TRP A 221 23.89 11.92 -11.70
N ASP A 222 24.70 10.89 -11.47
CA ASP A 222 25.99 10.67 -12.11
C ASP A 222 25.84 9.67 -13.27
N GLY A 223 25.91 10.17 -14.49
CA GLY A 223 25.82 9.33 -15.69
C GLY A 223 25.57 10.09 -16.98
N PHE A 224 25.13 9.35 -18.00
CA PHE A 224 24.97 9.83 -19.36
C PHE A 224 23.55 9.58 -19.86
N VAL A 225 22.95 10.58 -20.51
CA VAL A 225 21.69 10.42 -21.26
C VAL A 225 21.94 10.84 -22.70
N SER A 226 21.59 10.00 -23.67
CA SER A 226 21.85 10.29 -25.10
C SER A 226 20.61 10.60 -25.92
N GLU A 227 19.43 10.19 -25.45
CA GLU A 227 18.17 10.36 -26.18
C GLU A 227 17.00 10.46 -25.20
N ILE A 228 16.01 11.30 -25.54
CA ILE A 228 14.76 11.48 -24.78
C ILE A 228 13.60 11.61 -25.76
N VAL A 229 12.55 10.82 -25.55
CA VAL A 229 11.33 10.81 -26.35
C VAL A 229 10.13 10.90 -25.40
N LEU A 230 9.20 11.81 -25.68
CA LEU A 230 7.97 11.97 -24.91
C LEU A 230 6.77 11.88 -25.84
N ALA A 231 5.72 11.14 -25.45
CA ALA A 231 4.48 11.04 -26.20
C ALA A 231 3.24 11.10 -25.29
N ASP A 232 2.11 11.57 -25.83
CA ASP A 232 0.82 11.66 -25.10
C ASP A 232 -0.04 10.40 -25.18
N ARG A 233 0.54 9.27 -25.61
CA ARG A 233 -0.11 7.96 -25.63
C ARG A 233 0.82 6.89 -25.07
N ALA A 234 0.25 5.83 -24.51
CA ALA A 234 1.03 4.66 -24.11
C ALA A 234 1.33 3.78 -25.33
N VAL A 235 2.61 3.50 -25.57
CA VAL A 235 3.03 2.52 -26.59
C VAL A 235 2.80 1.09 -26.10
N ASP A 236 2.55 0.18 -27.04
CA ASP A 236 2.47 -1.26 -26.77
C ASP A 236 3.85 -1.93 -26.75
N ALA A 237 3.87 -3.25 -26.53
CA ALA A 237 5.11 -4.01 -26.41
C ALA A 237 5.89 -4.13 -27.74
N GLU A 238 5.19 -4.14 -28.87
CA GLU A 238 5.82 -4.20 -30.19
C GLU A 238 6.49 -2.86 -30.52
N GLN A 239 5.77 -1.77 -30.30
CA GLN A 239 6.31 -0.41 -30.43
C GLN A 239 7.47 -0.15 -29.47
N ALA A 240 7.38 -0.66 -28.23
CA ALA A 240 8.48 -0.60 -27.26
C ALA A 240 9.75 -1.30 -27.78
N HIS A 241 9.58 -2.48 -28.38
CA HIS A 241 10.67 -3.22 -28.99
C HIS A 241 11.27 -2.48 -30.19
N LEU A 242 10.43 -1.92 -31.08
CA LEU A 242 10.87 -1.16 -32.25
C LEU A 242 11.65 0.11 -31.85
N LEU A 243 11.20 0.85 -30.84
CA LEU A 243 11.94 2.01 -30.33
C LEU A 243 13.31 1.61 -29.80
N ALA A 244 13.39 0.52 -29.03
CA ALA A 244 14.66 0.00 -28.52
C ALA A 244 15.59 -0.49 -29.65
N ALA A 245 15.04 -0.96 -30.77
CA ALA A 245 15.77 -1.34 -31.96
C ALA A 245 16.19 -0.15 -32.85
N GLY A 246 15.89 1.09 -32.45
CA GLY A 246 16.28 2.31 -33.16
C GLY A 246 15.30 2.76 -34.24
N ALA A 247 14.04 2.30 -34.22
CA ALA A 247 13.01 2.83 -35.09
C ALA A 247 12.78 4.33 -34.83
N SER A 248 12.57 5.09 -35.91
CA SER A 248 12.30 6.53 -35.86
C SER A 248 11.09 6.85 -34.96
N PRO A 249 11.25 7.62 -33.87
CA PRO A 249 10.13 8.01 -33.01
C PRO A 249 9.06 8.82 -33.77
N ALA A 250 9.47 9.62 -34.76
CA ALA A 250 8.56 10.41 -35.57
C ALA A 250 7.64 9.52 -36.42
N ASP A 251 8.19 8.48 -37.05
CA ASP A 251 7.43 7.56 -37.90
C ASP A 251 6.50 6.68 -37.07
N LEU A 252 6.96 6.25 -35.88
CA LEU A 252 6.20 5.35 -35.01
C LEU A 252 5.10 6.06 -34.22
N LEU A 253 5.35 7.28 -33.74
CA LEU A 253 4.46 8.01 -32.83
C LEU A 253 3.64 9.10 -33.52
N GLY A 254 4.08 9.59 -34.69
CA GLY A 254 3.40 10.61 -35.47
C GLY A 254 2.99 11.82 -34.63
N GLU A 255 1.72 12.19 -34.71
CA GLU A 255 1.18 13.35 -33.98
C GLU A 255 1.24 13.22 -32.45
N SER A 256 1.30 12.00 -31.92
CA SER A 256 1.44 11.77 -30.48
C SER A 256 2.84 12.09 -29.94
N LEU A 257 3.85 12.21 -30.80
CA LEU A 257 5.18 12.62 -30.39
C LEU A 257 5.14 14.08 -29.89
N LEU A 258 5.52 14.28 -28.63
CA LEU A 258 5.54 15.57 -27.95
C LEU A 258 6.90 16.24 -27.99
N CYS A 259 7.98 15.46 -27.88
CA CYS A 259 9.34 15.91 -28.12
C CYS A 259 10.28 14.74 -28.40
N HIS A 260 11.40 15.06 -29.05
CA HIS A 260 12.50 14.15 -29.30
C HIS A 260 13.82 14.92 -29.20
N TYR A 261 14.62 14.61 -28.18
CA TYR A 261 15.95 15.18 -28.00
C TYR A 261 17.02 14.12 -28.25
N VAL A 262 18.04 14.48 -29.00
CA VAL A 262 19.29 13.71 -29.15
C VAL A 262 20.41 14.54 -28.51
N LEU A 263 20.96 14.03 -27.41
CA LEU A 263 21.96 14.73 -26.61
C LEU A 263 23.35 14.31 -27.06
N ARG A 264 23.86 14.96 -28.11
CA ARG A 264 25.22 14.73 -28.63
C ARG A 264 25.88 16.06 -28.98
N GLY A 265 27.16 16.20 -28.63
CA GLY A 265 27.91 17.43 -28.87
C GLY A 265 27.54 18.56 -27.91
N PRO A 266 27.85 19.83 -28.23
CA PRO A 266 27.63 20.95 -27.32
C PRO A 266 26.15 21.36 -27.24
N ALA A 267 25.67 21.64 -26.02
CA ALA A 267 24.36 22.28 -25.80
C ALA A 267 24.34 23.71 -26.37
N PRO A 268 23.16 24.27 -26.75
CA PRO A 268 21.81 23.79 -26.49
C PRO A 268 21.42 22.56 -27.30
N TYR A 269 20.62 21.67 -26.71
CA TYR A 269 20.05 20.52 -27.42
C TYR A 269 18.62 20.84 -27.88
N PRO A 270 18.38 21.07 -29.18
CA PRO A 270 17.06 21.40 -29.68
C PRO A 270 16.12 20.17 -29.68
N ASP A 271 14.83 20.42 -29.51
CA ASP A 271 13.79 19.42 -29.76
C ASP A 271 13.64 19.23 -31.27
N LEU A 272 13.89 18.02 -31.77
CA LEU A 272 13.81 17.68 -33.19
C LEU A 272 12.40 17.79 -33.75
N THR A 273 11.37 17.79 -32.89
CA THR A 273 9.97 18.00 -33.31
C THR A 273 9.60 19.47 -33.43
N GLY A 274 10.41 20.38 -32.86
CA GLY A 274 10.12 21.81 -32.79
C GLY A 274 8.95 22.20 -31.88
N LYS A 275 8.40 21.26 -31.08
CA LYS A 275 7.22 21.50 -30.24
C LYS A 275 7.59 22.08 -28.86
N LEU A 276 8.76 21.74 -28.33
CA LEU A 276 9.28 22.19 -27.04
C LEU A 276 10.56 23.02 -27.19
N LYS A 277 10.96 23.69 -26.11
CA LYS A 277 12.21 24.48 -26.04
C LYS A 277 13.43 23.58 -25.87
N SER A 278 14.60 24.09 -26.27
CA SER A 278 15.87 23.39 -26.13
C SER A 278 16.20 23.08 -24.67
N LEU A 279 16.99 22.04 -24.46
CA LEU A 279 17.63 21.75 -23.17
C LEU A 279 18.97 22.47 -23.09
N ASN A 280 19.18 23.18 -21.97
CA ASN A 280 20.37 23.97 -21.70
C ASN A 280 21.08 23.52 -20.44
N TRP A 281 22.39 23.79 -20.39
CA TRP A 281 23.19 23.60 -19.19
C TRP A 281 22.70 24.51 -18.06
N MET A 282 22.48 23.89 -16.91
CA MET A 282 22.21 24.51 -15.63
C MET A 282 23.38 24.28 -14.68
N GLY A 283 23.56 25.15 -13.70
CA GLY A 283 24.70 25.08 -12.77
C GLY A 283 26.00 25.61 -13.37
N LYS A 284 27.13 25.01 -13.00
CA LYS A 284 28.45 25.32 -13.56
C LYS A 284 28.51 24.76 -14.99
N ARG A 285 28.95 25.53 -15.98
CA ARG A 285 29.15 24.95 -17.31
C ARG A 285 30.27 23.87 -17.26
N PRO A 286 30.12 22.74 -17.97
CA PRO A 286 31.20 21.77 -18.11
C PRO A 286 32.42 22.43 -18.74
N ASP A 287 33.61 21.99 -18.36
CA ASP A 287 34.83 22.45 -19.01
C ASP A 287 34.84 21.93 -20.47
N GLU A 288 35.46 22.66 -21.41
CA GLU A 288 35.48 22.26 -22.83
C GLU A 288 36.03 20.83 -23.07
N LEU A 289 36.85 20.34 -22.14
CA LEU A 289 37.41 18.98 -22.12
C LEU A 289 36.39 17.90 -21.71
N GLU A 290 35.36 18.24 -20.94
CA GLU A 290 34.26 17.33 -20.55
C GLU A 290 33.19 17.26 -21.65
N ILE A 291 33.13 18.26 -22.54
CA ILE A 291 32.25 18.26 -23.71
C ILE A 291 32.84 17.31 -24.75
N SER A 292 32.45 16.03 -24.67
CA SER A 292 32.72 15.07 -25.74
C SER A 292 32.12 15.62 -27.04
N SER A 293 32.97 15.94 -28.01
CA SER A 293 32.53 16.50 -29.30
C SER A 293 31.63 15.56 -30.12
N THR A 294 31.51 14.29 -29.70
CA THR A 294 30.74 13.25 -30.41
C THR A 294 29.83 12.39 -29.51
N GLY A 295 30.01 12.43 -28.18
CA GLY A 295 29.32 11.56 -27.23
C GLY A 295 28.17 12.24 -26.47
N PRO A 296 27.41 11.48 -25.66
CA PRO A 296 26.44 12.05 -24.75
C PRO A 296 27.11 12.87 -23.64
N PRO A 297 26.45 13.92 -23.13
CA PRO A 297 26.96 14.70 -22.02
C PRO A 297 27.04 13.86 -20.74
N HIS A 298 28.11 14.05 -19.97
CA HIS A 298 28.17 13.61 -18.58
C HIS A 298 27.30 14.55 -17.74
N LEU A 299 26.48 13.98 -16.87
CA LEU A 299 25.62 14.69 -15.92
C LEU A 299 26.14 14.42 -14.52
N TYR A 300 26.20 15.45 -13.68
CA TYR A 300 26.76 15.36 -12.33
C TYR A 300 26.23 16.45 -11.39
N SER A 301 26.68 16.46 -10.13
CA SER A 301 26.14 17.31 -9.07
C SER A 301 26.28 18.83 -9.24
N TYR A 302 27.05 19.28 -10.21
CA TYR A 302 27.26 20.70 -10.47
C TYR A 302 26.83 21.14 -11.88
N HIS A 303 26.43 20.21 -12.75
CA HIS A 303 25.88 20.50 -14.06
C HIS A 303 24.79 19.50 -14.46
N TRP A 304 23.66 20.03 -14.90
CA TRP A 304 22.54 19.21 -15.37
C TRP A 304 21.84 19.95 -16.50
N LEU A 305 20.87 19.32 -17.14
CA LEU A 305 20.12 19.93 -18.24
C LEU A 305 18.70 20.29 -17.80
N ALA A 306 18.19 21.41 -18.28
CA ALA A 306 16.79 21.79 -18.12
C ALA A 306 16.25 22.53 -19.34
N SER A 307 14.93 22.47 -19.53
CA SER A 307 14.25 23.33 -20.50
C SER A 307 14.14 24.77 -19.96
N ASP A 308 14.33 25.77 -20.84
CA ASP A 308 14.30 27.20 -20.46
C ASP A 308 12.95 27.69 -19.90
N ALA A 309 11.90 26.90 -20.11
CA ALA A 309 10.56 27.20 -19.64
C ALA A 309 9.83 25.91 -19.29
N SER A 310 8.62 26.05 -18.74
CA SER A 310 7.71 24.93 -18.54
C SER A 310 7.36 24.24 -19.85
N ILE A 311 7.25 22.91 -19.83
CA ILE A 311 6.77 22.11 -20.96
C ILE A 311 5.23 22.03 -21.01
N ALA A 312 4.56 23.15 -20.71
CA ALA A 312 3.10 23.24 -20.58
C ALA A 312 2.32 22.66 -21.77
N PRO A 313 2.73 22.88 -23.05
CA PRO A 313 2.03 22.28 -24.20
C PRO A 313 1.99 20.75 -24.14
N ALA A 314 3.11 20.10 -23.79
CA ALA A 314 3.18 18.66 -23.61
C ALA A 314 2.32 18.20 -22.43
N ILE A 315 2.40 18.90 -21.29
CA ILE A 315 1.61 18.57 -20.09
C ILE A 315 0.11 18.67 -20.37
N HIS A 316 -0.36 19.68 -21.11
CA HIS A 316 -1.78 19.78 -21.48
C HIS A 316 -2.25 18.58 -22.31
N ARG A 317 -1.45 18.10 -23.25
CA ARG A 317 -1.78 16.91 -24.03
C ARG A 317 -1.84 15.64 -23.17
N ILE A 318 -0.85 15.44 -22.30
CA ILE A 318 -0.82 14.31 -21.34
C ILE A 318 -2.02 14.35 -20.39
N ARG A 319 -2.41 15.54 -19.91
CA ARG A 319 -3.60 15.71 -19.06
C ARG A 319 -4.89 15.32 -19.78
N ASN A 320 -4.98 15.64 -21.08
CA ASN A 320 -6.17 15.37 -21.88
C ASN A 320 -6.28 13.91 -22.30
N SER A 321 -5.16 13.26 -22.65
CA SER A 321 -5.15 11.84 -23.01
C SER A 321 -5.23 10.93 -21.79
N GLY A 322 -4.69 11.35 -20.63
CA GLY A 322 -4.50 10.49 -19.46
C GLY A 322 -3.44 9.41 -19.68
N GLU A 323 -2.70 9.50 -20.79
CA GLU A 323 -1.71 8.53 -21.22
C GLU A 323 -0.35 9.21 -21.45
N LEU A 324 0.72 8.41 -21.35
CA LEU A 324 2.09 8.89 -21.46
C LEU A 324 3.01 7.76 -21.91
N SER A 325 3.95 8.08 -22.78
CA SER A 325 5.20 7.33 -22.94
C SER A 325 6.40 8.25 -22.77
N LEU A 326 7.36 7.82 -21.96
CA LEU A 326 8.67 8.45 -21.81
C LEU A 326 9.73 7.40 -22.12
N ALA A 327 10.42 7.55 -23.25
CA ALA A 327 11.60 6.75 -23.58
C ALA A 327 12.86 7.59 -23.39
N PHE A 328 13.93 6.97 -22.92
CA PHE A 328 15.24 7.59 -22.87
C PHE A 328 16.34 6.53 -22.89
N VAL A 329 17.52 6.91 -23.39
CA VAL A 329 18.71 6.05 -23.37
C VAL A 329 19.66 6.60 -22.33
N ALA A 330 19.98 5.79 -21.32
CA ALA A 330 20.85 6.20 -20.21
C ALA A 330 21.90 5.14 -19.85
N ALA A 331 23.07 5.60 -19.45
CA ALA A 331 24.15 4.79 -18.86
C ALA A 331 24.54 5.42 -17.52
N THR A 332 24.54 4.64 -16.44
CA THR A 332 25.03 5.14 -15.14
C THR A 332 26.55 5.23 -15.15
N ALA A 333 27.13 6.23 -14.48
CA ALA A 333 28.57 6.28 -14.21
C ALA A 333 28.90 5.71 -12.81
N ASN A 334 27.87 5.49 -11.98
CA ASN A 334 28.02 4.94 -10.64
C ASN A 334 26.82 4.03 -10.30
N ILE A 335 27.08 2.74 -10.13
CA ILE A 335 26.07 1.72 -9.76
C ILE A 335 25.60 1.81 -8.29
N ARG A 336 26.24 2.66 -7.47
CA ARG A 336 25.89 2.90 -6.06
C ARG A 336 25.57 4.38 -5.84
N GLN A 337 24.36 4.77 -6.23
CA GLN A 337 23.83 6.12 -6.01
C GLN A 337 22.68 6.07 -5.01
N HIS A 338 22.74 6.88 -3.95
CA HIS A 338 21.76 6.83 -2.86
C HIS A 338 20.76 7.98 -2.91
N GLY A 339 19.50 7.65 -2.62
CA GLY A 339 18.39 8.58 -2.42
C GLY A 339 17.91 9.20 -3.73
N PRO A 340 16.83 8.68 -4.33
CA PRO A 340 16.77 8.43 -5.77
C PRO A 340 17.35 9.59 -6.59
N ALA A 341 18.56 9.35 -7.08
CA ALA A 341 19.34 10.26 -7.93
C ALA A 341 18.57 10.45 -9.24
N ARG A 342 18.27 11.70 -9.61
CA ARG A 342 17.26 11.99 -10.65
C ARG A 342 17.86 11.97 -12.04
N ILE A 343 17.53 10.93 -12.80
CA ILE A 343 17.92 10.79 -14.20
C ILE A 343 17.11 11.78 -15.05
N LEU A 344 15.78 11.76 -14.94
CA LEU A 344 14.89 12.58 -15.73
C LEU A 344 13.64 12.94 -14.93
N THR A 345 13.31 14.23 -14.85
CA THR A 345 12.10 14.68 -14.14
C THR A 345 11.33 15.76 -14.90
N ILE A 346 9.99 15.72 -14.76
CA ILE A 346 9.10 16.83 -15.10
C ILE A 346 8.77 17.51 -13.77
N SER A 347 9.48 18.59 -13.46
CA SER A 347 9.51 19.13 -12.11
C SER A 347 9.73 20.63 -12.01
N ASN A 348 9.58 21.17 -10.81
CA ASN A 348 9.95 22.52 -10.41
C ASN A 348 10.35 22.51 -8.92
N ARG A 349 10.67 23.67 -8.34
CA ARG A 349 11.09 23.76 -6.93
C ARG A 349 10.03 23.32 -5.90
N ARG A 350 8.76 23.14 -6.29
CA ARG A 350 7.66 22.74 -5.41
C ARG A 350 7.37 21.23 -5.47
N GLY A 351 8.00 20.50 -6.40
CA GLY A 351 7.85 19.06 -6.55
C GLY A 351 7.87 18.62 -8.01
N PHE A 352 7.32 17.44 -8.30
CA PHE A 352 7.35 16.84 -9.63
C PHE A 352 5.98 16.32 -10.07
N ASN A 353 5.75 16.31 -11.38
CA ASN A 353 4.70 15.51 -12.02
C ASN A 353 5.19 14.08 -12.31
N LEU A 354 6.45 13.96 -12.72
CA LEU A 354 7.12 12.69 -13.00
C LEU A 354 8.57 12.79 -12.53
N ALA A 355 9.07 11.75 -11.88
CA ALA A 355 10.47 11.62 -11.55
C ALA A 355 10.93 10.19 -11.80
N VAL A 356 11.92 10.05 -12.68
CA VAL A 356 12.64 8.81 -12.94
C VAL A 356 14.05 8.99 -12.38
N GLY A 357 14.55 7.99 -11.65
CA GLY A 357 15.84 8.08 -11.00
C GLY A 357 16.49 6.74 -10.73
N GLN A 358 17.62 6.75 -10.04
CA GLN A 358 18.38 5.57 -9.65
C GLN A 358 18.52 5.53 -8.13
N GLU A 359 18.28 4.36 -7.54
CA GLU A 359 18.63 4.05 -6.14
C GLU A 359 19.39 2.72 -6.15
N ASP A 360 20.66 2.75 -5.79
CA ASP A 360 21.62 1.67 -6.06
C ASP A 360 21.59 1.26 -7.54
N SER A 361 21.35 -0.01 -7.87
CA SER A 361 21.18 -0.50 -9.25
C SER A 361 19.74 -0.45 -9.76
N ASP A 362 18.78 -0.09 -8.90
CA ASP A 362 17.35 -0.11 -9.21
C ASP A 362 16.93 1.20 -9.90
N LEU A 363 16.08 1.07 -10.92
CA LEU A 363 15.37 2.20 -11.53
C LEU A 363 14.17 2.56 -10.66
N THR A 364 14.06 3.83 -10.30
CA THR A 364 12.95 4.38 -9.51
C THR A 364 12.03 5.21 -10.38
N VAL A 365 10.72 5.06 -10.17
CA VAL A 365 9.67 5.77 -10.91
C VAL A 365 8.64 6.31 -9.94
N ARG A 366 8.43 7.63 -9.98
CA ARG A 366 7.37 8.31 -9.24
C ARG A 366 6.51 9.14 -10.16
N LEU A 367 5.22 8.86 -10.14
CA LEU A 367 4.20 9.54 -10.94
C LEU A 367 3.23 10.28 -10.02
N ARG A 368 3.06 11.58 -10.24
CA ARG A 368 1.99 12.34 -9.59
C ARG A 368 0.65 11.88 -10.13
N SER A 369 -0.24 11.48 -9.22
CA SER A 369 -1.62 11.15 -9.52
C SER A 369 -2.57 11.84 -8.54
N ALA A 370 -3.87 11.67 -8.75
CA ALA A 370 -4.89 12.11 -7.80
C ALA A 370 -4.80 11.44 -6.41
N ILE A 371 -3.98 10.40 -6.25
CA ILE A 371 -3.75 9.73 -4.97
C ILE A 371 -2.55 10.37 -4.27
N ARG A 372 -2.80 10.95 -3.09
CA ARG A 372 -1.80 11.68 -2.30
C ARG A 372 -0.59 10.83 -1.89
N THR A 373 -0.80 9.53 -1.68
CA THR A 373 0.19 8.57 -1.16
C THR A 373 0.56 7.55 -2.24
N ALA A 374 0.93 8.01 -3.43
CA ALA A 374 1.42 7.12 -4.48
C ALA A 374 2.78 6.51 -4.06
N PRO A 375 2.98 5.21 -4.31
CA PRO A 375 4.23 4.51 -3.98
C PRO A 375 5.40 5.05 -4.81
N ASP A 376 6.61 4.84 -4.29
CA ASP A 376 7.82 4.87 -5.11
C ASP A 376 8.00 3.50 -5.77
N LEU A 377 8.02 3.46 -7.10
CA LEU A 377 8.06 2.21 -7.86
C LEU A 377 9.49 1.89 -8.21
N HIS A 378 9.89 0.64 -8.00
CA HIS A 378 11.24 0.16 -8.22
C HIS A 378 11.24 -0.97 -9.22
N VAL A 379 12.18 -0.91 -10.17
CA VAL A 379 12.52 -1.98 -11.11
C VAL A 379 13.98 -2.35 -10.88
N ARG A 380 14.21 -3.62 -10.60
CA ARG A 380 15.44 -4.13 -10.06
C ARG A 380 16.52 -4.24 -11.11
N ASP A 381 17.74 -3.88 -10.73
CA ASP A 381 18.96 -4.17 -11.49
C ASP A 381 18.88 -3.70 -12.96
N VAL A 382 18.26 -2.53 -13.19
CA VAL A 382 18.19 -1.88 -14.52
C VAL A 382 19.48 -1.13 -14.82
N LEU A 383 20.12 -0.56 -13.81
CA LEU A 383 21.38 0.21 -13.90
C LEU A 383 22.48 -0.52 -13.12
N ALA A 384 22.56 -1.84 -13.31
CA ALA A 384 23.51 -2.73 -12.63
C ALA A 384 24.90 -2.78 -13.29
N ASP A 385 25.04 -2.18 -14.46
CA ASP A 385 26.28 -2.06 -15.22
C ASP A 385 26.40 -0.66 -15.85
N PHE A 386 27.51 -0.40 -16.54
CA PHE A 386 27.84 0.91 -17.12
C PHE A 386 27.42 1.05 -18.60
N HIS A 387 26.68 0.09 -19.16
CA HIS A 387 26.21 0.17 -20.54
C HIS A 387 25.00 1.11 -20.65
N ALA A 388 24.77 1.58 -21.87
CA ALA A 388 23.57 2.34 -22.19
C ALA A 388 22.38 1.39 -22.35
N HIS A 389 21.31 1.66 -21.61
CA HIS A 389 20.05 0.94 -21.71
C HIS A 389 18.97 1.84 -22.30
N HIS A 390 18.15 1.28 -23.19
CA HIS A 390 16.93 1.94 -23.66
C HIS A 390 15.80 1.68 -22.68
N ILE A 391 15.44 2.70 -21.91
CA ILE A 391 14.42 2.62 -20.86
C ILE A 391 13.16 3.33 -21.35
N LEU A 392 12.03 2.64 -21.29
CA LEU A 392 10.74 3.16 -21.69
C LEU A 392 9.71 2.95 -20.58
N LEU A 393 9.14 4.06 -20.11
CA LEU A 393 8.04 4.11 -19.17
C LEU A 393 6.75 4.40 -19.93
N THR A 394 5.71 3.59 -19.72
CA THR A 394 4.36 3.90 -20.20
C THR A 394 3.35 3.97 -19.07
N HIS A 395 2.36 4.85 -19.21
CA HIS A 395 1.23 4.95 -18.31
C HIS A 395 -0.08 4.99 -19.09
N ARG A 396 -1.02 4.11 -18.72
CA ARG A 396 -2.39 4.07 -19.25
C ARG A 396 -3.35 3.53 -18.22
N ASN A 397 -4.45 4.24 -17.95
CA ASN A 397 -5.51 3.79 -17.03
C ASN A 397 -5.00 3.36 -15.62
N GLY A 398 -3.99 4.03 -15.07
CA GLY A 398 -3.42 3.69 -13.76
C GLY A 398 -2.49 2.47 -13.77
N GLN A 399 -2.23 1.91 -14.95
CA GLN A 399 -1.20 0.93 -15.18
C GLN A 399 0.08 1.63 -15.63
N ILE A 400 1.19 1.28 -14.97
CA ILE A 400 2.53 1.75 -15.30
C ILE A 400 3.34 0.53 -15.73
N ARG A 401 4.00 0.63 -16.89
CA ARG A 401 4.93 -0.40 -17.40
C ARG A 401 6.29 0.19 -17.63
N VAL A 402 7.32 -0.60 -17.38
CA VAL A 402 8.70 -0.28 -17.69
C VAL A 402 9.25 -1.36 -18.61
N TYR A 403 9.76 -0.92 -19.75
CA TYR A 403 10.52 -1.72 -20.70
C TYR A 403 11.98 -1.31 -20.64
N VAL A 404 12.88 -2.29 -20.70
CA VAL A 404 14.32 -2.09 -20.79
C VAL A 404 14.81 -2.90 -21.97
N ASP A 405 15.51 -2.24 -22.89
CA ASP A 405 16.04 -2.84 -24.12
C ASP A 405 14.96 -3.58 -24.94
N GLY A 406 13.76 -2.99 -24.97
CA GLY A 406 12.60 -3.48 -25.72
C GLY A 406 11.81 -4.59 -25.03
N LEU A 407 12.24 -5.06 -23.85
CA LEU A 407 11.57 -6.11 -23.08
C LEU A 407 10.88 -5.55 -21.84
N GLU A 408 9.66 -6.02 -21.55
CA GLU A 408 8.96 -5.61 -20.34
C GLU A 408 9.70 -6.14 -19.10
N ARG A 409 10.15 -5.23 -18.23
CA ARG A 409 10.83 -5.58 -16.97
C ARG A 409 9.91 -5.48 -15.76
N GLY A 410 8.92 -4.59 -15.79
CA GLY A 410 8.04 -4.38 -14.64
C GLY A 410 6.69 -3.78 -15.04
N ARG A 411 5.64 -4.16 -14.30
CA ARG A 411 4.29 -3.65 -14.47
C ARG A 411 3.57 -3.56 -13.14
N VAL A 412 2.98 -2.41 -12.87
CA VAL A 412 2.06 -2.24 -11.74
C VAL A 412 0.76 -1.63 -12.23
N GLU A 413 -0.36 -2.16 -11.74
CA GLU A 413 -1.67 -1.54 -11.88
C GLU A 413 -2.11 -1.11 -10.48
N ILE A 414 -2.40 0.16 -10.29
CA ILE A 414 -3.01 0.61 -9.04
C ILE A 414 -4.49 0.23 -9.10
N THR A 415 -4.85 -0.86 -8.40
CA THR A 415 -6.23 -1.36 -8.45
C THR A 415 -7.20 -0.52 -7.61
N PRO A 416 -8.52 -0.63 -7.86
CA PRO A 416 -9.53 0.06 -7.07
C PRO A 416 -9.53 -0.35 -5.59
N GLU A 417 -9.08 -1.55 -5.25
CA GLU A 417 -8.90 -1.99 -3.86
C GLU A 417 -7.70 -1.32 -3.21
N ALA A 418 -6.57 -1.27 -3.91
CA ALA A 418 -5.35 -0.66 -3.40
C ALA A 418 -5.57 0.83 -3.10
N LYS A 419 -6.25 1.58 -3.98
CA LYS A 419 -6.56 2.99 -3.74
C LYS A 419 -7.41 3.23 -2.49
N VAL A 420 -8.38 2.35 -2.20
CA VAL A 420 -9.19 2.46 -0.97
C VAL A 420 -8.32 2.16 0.25
N ILE A 421 -7.52 1.09 0.20
CA ILE A 421 -6.65 0.70 1.31
C ILE A 421 -5.62 1.79 1.61
N TRP A 422 -4.97 2.38 0.61
CA TRP A 422 -4.01 3.46 0.80
C TRP A 422 -4.66 4.75 1.32
N ARG A 423 -5.94 4.99 1.01
CA ARG A 423 -6.69 6.12 1.59
C ARG A 423 -7.03 5.89 3.06
N LEU A 424 -7.37 4.66 3.45
CA LEU A 424 -7.67 4.30 4.84
C LEU A 424 -6.42 4.17 5.71
N TYR A 425 -5.30 3.77 5.10
CA TYR A 425 -4.01 3.61 5.75
C TYR A 425 -2.93 4.37 4.96
N PRO A 426 -2.94 5.72 5.01
CA PRO A 426 -1.98 6.53 4.26
C PRO A 426 -0.58 6.35 4.84
N ARG A 427 0.30 5.76 4.04
CA ARG A 427 1.74 5.73 4.30
C ARG A 427 2.44 6.66 3.31
N ASN A 428 3.23 7.59 3.83
CA ASN A 428 4.07 8.41 2.99
C ASN A 428 5.32 7.61 2.60
N TRP A 429 5.78 7.78 1.36
CA TRP A 429 7.06 7.25 0.86
C TRP A 429 7.25 5.73 0.99
N PHE A 430 6.17 4.94 0.95
CA PHE A 430 6.34 3.49 0.83
C PHE A 430 6.76 3.11 -0.59
N ARG A 431 7.53 2.04 -0.69
CA ARG A 431 8.13 1.55 -1.93
C ARG A 431 7.42 0.27 -2.40
N LEU A 432 7.40 0.03 -3.71
CA LEU A 432 6.84 -1.19 -4.32
C LEU A 432 7.73 -1.69 -5.46
N ARG A 433 7.89 -3.02 -5.55
CA ARG A 433 8.54 -3.67 -6.69
C ARG A 433 7.55 -3.90 -7.82
N MET A 434 7.92 -3.54 -9.04
CA MET A 434 7.05 -3.65 -10.21
C MET A 434 7.04 -5.04 -10.85
N GLU A 435 8.00 -5.90 -10.54
CA GLU A 435 8.15 -7.24 -11.13
C GLU A 435 7.30 -8.28 -10.41
N ARG A 436 6.94 -7.99 -9.16
CA ARG A 436 6.15 -8.87 -8.28
C ARG A 436 4.67 -8.75 -8.58
N TYR A 437 4.32 -9.06 -9.81
CA TYR A 437 2.99 -8.96 -10.42
C TYR A 437 1.83 -9.22 -9.45
N GLY A 438 0.92 -8.25 -9.37
CA GLY A 438 -0.42 -8.38 -8.82
C GLY A 438 -0.56 -7.90 -7.38
N LEU A 439 -1.27 -6.79 -7.22
CA LEU A 439 -1.88 -6.37 -5.94
C LEU A 439 -3.01 -7.35 -5.51
N ALA A 440 -2.88 -8.65 -5.78
CA ALA A 440 -3.83 -9.70 -5.45
C ALA A 440 -4.06 -9.78 -3.94
N SER A 441 -3.04 -9.45 -3.14
CA SER A 441 -3.16 -9.30 -1.69
C SER A 441 -4.14 -8.17 -1.33
N TYR A 442 -4.07 -7.01 -2.01
CA TYR A 442 -5.02 -5.91 -1.79
C TYR A 442 -6.44 -6.32 -2.16
N ALA A 443 -6.62 -7.06 -3.25
CA ALA A 443 -7.92 -7.61 -3.65
C ALA A 443 -8.51 -8.52 -2.55
N ALA A 444 -7.72 -9.43 -1.98
CA ALA A 444 -8.18 -10.31 -0.89
C ALA A 444 -8.47 -9.53 0.41
N ILE A 445 -7.56 -8.65 0.82
CA ILE A 445 -7.70 -7.83 2.04
C ILE A 445 -8.95 -6.96 1.98
N TYR A 446 -9.17 -6.27 0.86
CA TYR A 446 -10.35 -5.43 0.68
C TYR A 446 -11.65 -6.23 0.78
N ARG A 447 -11.69 -7.45 0.22
CA ARG A 447 -12.86 -8.34 0.32
C ARG A 447 -13.12 -8.82 1.74
N VAL A 448 -12.06 -9.09 2.52
CA VAL A 448 -12.21 -9.35 3.96
C VAL A 448 -12.77 -8.13 4.69
N MET A 449 -12.21 -6.94 4.43
CA MET A 449 -12.66 -5.69 5.04
C MET A 449 -14.10 -5.33 4.67
N ALA A 450 -14.56 -5.68 3.46
CA ALA A 450 -15.90 -5.42 2.95
C ALA A 450 -16.91 -6.48 3.40
N MET A 451 -16.62 -7.77 3.18
CA MET A 451 -17.61 -8.84 3.35
C MET A 451 -17.80 -9.25 4.81
N VAL A 452 -16.78 -9.15 5.68
CA VAL A 452 -16.93 -9.53 7.09
C VAL A 452 -17.92 -8.60 7.83
N PRO A 453 -17.78 -7.27 7.79
CA PRO A 453 -18.73 -6.39 8.47
C PRO A 453 -20.11 -6.42 7.79
N PHE A 454 -20.16 -6.51 6.46
CA PHE A 454 -21.40 -6.67 5.71
C PHE A 454 -22.18 -7.91 6.17
N ALA A 455 -21.54 -9.09 6.20
CA ALA A 455 -22.18 -10.33 6.62
C ALA A 455 -22.63 -10.29 8.08
N ALA A 456 -21.87 -9.65 8.96
CA ALA A 456 -22.25 -9.44 10.35
C ALA A 456 -23.50 -8.54 10.50
N LEU A 457 -23.55 -7.43 9.75
CA LEU A 457 -24.71 -6.52 9.73
C LEU A 457 -25.95 -7.17 9.08
N LEU A 458 -25.75 -7.98 8.05
CA LEU A 458 -26.81 -8.76 7.41
C LEU A 458 -27.39 -9.78 8.39
N ALA A 459 -26.53 -10.53 9.09
CA ALA A 459 -26.95 -11.47 10.12
C ALA A 459 -27.69 -10.77 11.28
N ALA A 460 -27.27 -9.57 11.68
CA ALA A 460 -27.96 -8.77 12.69
C ALA A 460 -29.34 -8.27 12.21
N THR A 461 -29.42 -7.78 10.97
CA THR A 461 -30.68 -7.35 10.33
C THR A 461 -31.69 -8.48 10.25
N LEU A 462 -31.27 -9.64 9.72
CA LEU A 462 -32.14 -10.81 9.58
C LEU A 462 -32.62 -11.38 10.92
N MET A 463 -31.82 -11.26 11.98
CA MET A 463 -32.26 -11.64 13.33
C MET A 463 -33.44 -10.81 13.83
N THR A 464 -33.49 -9.54 13.44
CA THR A 464 -34.55 -8.62 13.86
C THR A 464 -35.80 -8.69 12.97
N SER A 465 -35.75 -9.47 11.88
CA SER A 465 -36.87 -9.67 10.96
C SER A 465 -37.89 -10.68 11.48
N THR A 466 -39.13 -10.62 10.98
CA THR A 466 -40.19 -11.60 11.24
C THR A 466 -40.08 -12.88 10.39
N LEU A 467 -39.07 -12.97 9.52
CA LEU A 467 -38.88 -14.12 8.62
C LEU A 467 -38.62 -15.42 9.39
N THR A 468 -39.16 -16.54 8.89
CA THR A 468 -38.82 -17.89 9.39
C THR A 468 -37.33 -18.19 9.19
N LEU A 469 -36.78 -19.16 9.93
CA LEU A 469 -35.37 -19.56 9.81
C LEU A 469 -34.96 -19.95 8.37
N LYS A 470 -35.81 -20.69 7.65
CA LYS A 470 -35.57 -21.08 6.25
C LYS A 470 -35.42 -19.85 5.37
N HIS A 471 -36.41 -18.95 5.41
CA HIS A 471 -36.39 -17.70 4.65
C HIS A 471 -35.22 -16.78 5.02
N ARG A 472 -34.81 -16.72 6.30
CA ARG A 472 -33.61 -15.97 6.72
C ARG A 472 -32.34 -16.52 6.08
N ARG A 473 -32.17 -17.84 6.03
CA ARG A 473 -31.00 -18.48 5.39
C ARG A 473 -30.97 -18.24 3.89
N THR A 474 -32.11 -18.40 3.22
CA THR A 474 -32.23 -18.12 1.78
C THR A 474 -31.94 -16.65 1.48
N ALA A 475 -32.50 -15.72 2.26
CA ALA A 475 -32.23 -14.30 2.11
C ALA A 475 -30.76 -13.96 2.36
N ALA A 476 -30.15 -14.50 3.42
CA ALA A 476 -28.72 -14.29 3.72
C ALA A 476 -27.84 -14.73 2.55
N ALA A 477 -28.12 -15.92 1.98
CA ALA A 477 -27.36 -16.44 0.84
C ALA A 477 -27.56 -15.59 -0.43
N GLY A 478 -28.80 -15.31 -0.80
CA GLY A 478 -29.11 -14.52 -1.99
C GLY A 478 -28.53 -13.10 -1.93
N ILE A 479 -28.68 -12.42 -0.79
CA ILE A 479 -28.15 -11.07 -0.60
C ILE A 479 -26.61 -11.07 -0.60
N THR A 480 -25.96 -12.08 -0.01
CA THR A 480 -24.49 -12.19 -0.03
C THR A 480 -23.96 -12.37 -1.45
N VAL A 481 -24.58 -13.25 -2.24
CA VAL A 481 -24.20 -13.44 -3.65
C VAL A 481 -24.44 -12.17 -4.46
N LEU A 482 -25.62 -11.56 -4.33
CA LEU A 482 -25.95 -10.32 -5.03
C LEU A 482 -24.92 -9.21 -4.76
N VAL A 483 -24.61 -8.97 -3.49
CA VAL A 483 -23.67 -7.92 -3.11
C VAL A 483 -22.24 -8.25 -3.53
N ALA A 484 -21.83 -9.53 -3.49
CA ALA A 484 -20.53 -9.94 -4.00
C ALA A 484 -20.41 -9.70 -5.52
N VAL A 485 -21.47 -9.99 -6.30
CA VAL A 485 -21.53 -9.71 -7.74
C VAL A 485 -21.49 -8.22 -8.02
N VAL A 486 -22.32 -7.43 -7.34
CA VAL A 486 -22.34 -5.96 -7.51
C VAL A 486 -20.98 -5.35 -7.18
N LEU A 487 -20.34 -5.80 -6.10
CA LEU A 487 -19.02 -5.33 -5.72
C LEU A 487 -17.97 -5.65 -6.80
N GLU A 488 -17.99 -6.88 -7.33
CA GLU A 488 -17.04 -7.29 -8.38
C GLU A 488 -17.27 -6.53 -9.70
N ILE A 489 -18.53 -6.26 -10.07
CA ILE A 489 -18.85 -5.42 -11.24
C ILE A 489 -18.25 -4.02 -11.04
N VAL A 490 -18.49 -3.39 -9.88
CA VAL A 490 -18.00 -2.04 -9.61
C VAL A 490 -16.48 -1.95 -9.60
N LEU A 491 -15.80 -2.93 -8.99
CA LEU A 491 -14.34 -3.00 -9.01
C LEU A 491 -13.81 -3.26 -10.43
N GLY A 492 -14.46 -4.16 -11.19
CA GLY A 492 -14.07 -4.49 -12.56
C GLY A 492 -14.25 -3.33 -13.54
N LEU A 493 -15.24 -2.44 -13.34
CA LEU A 493 -15.41 -1.23 -14.16
C LEU A 493 -14.25 -0.23 -14.01
N GLU A 494 -13.51 -0.30 -12.90
CA GLU A 494 -12.42 0.63 -12.58
C GLU A 494 -11.03 -0.02 -12.70
N SER A 495 -10.95 -1.33 -12.96
CA SER A 495 -9.70 -2.06 -13.18
C SER A 495 -9.45 -2.31 -14.68
N ALA A 496 -8.19 -2.28 -15.10
CA ALA A 496 -7.81 -2.65 -16.46
C ALA A 496 -8.10 -4.13 -16.76
N GLY A 497 -8.15 -4.99 -15.73
CA GLY A 497 -8.47 -6.41 -15.85
C GLY A 497 -9.96 -6.75 -15.92
N GLY A 498 -10.86 -5.78 -15.75
CA GLY A 498 -12.30 -6.03 -15.78
C GLY A 498 -12.82 -6.91 -14.64
N PHE A 499 -13.96 -7.57 -14.88
CA PHE A 499 -14.60 -8.49 -13.93
C PHE A 499 -13.78 -9.78 -13.75
N GLN A 500 -13.49 -10.18 -12.51
CA GLN A 500 -12.71 -11.39 -12.24
C GLN A 500 -13.49 -12.43 -11.42
N LEU A 501 -13.73 -13.61 -12.02
CA LEU A 501 -14.45 -14.69 -11.35
C LEU A 501 -13.77 -15.15 -10.05
N ARG A 502 -12.43 -15.23 -10.05
CA ARG A 502 -11.64 -15.58 -8.86
C ARG A 502 -11.98 -14.68 -7.66
N ASN A 503 -12.08 -13.39 -7.93
CA ASN A 503 -12.32 -12.38 -6.92
C ASN A 503 -13.75 -12.42 -6.38
N LEU A 504 -14.74 -12.67 -7.24
CA LEU A 504 -16.11 -12.95 -6.83
C LEU A 504 -16.18 -14.14 -5.87
N LEU A 505 -15.50 -15.24 -6.21
CA LEU A 505 -15.46 -16.45 -5.38
C LEU A 505 -14.87 -16.16 -4.00
N ILE A 506 -13.79 -15.37 -3.92
CA ILE A 506 -13.21 -14.94 -2.64
C ILE A 506 -14.25 -14.16 -1.80
N SER A 507 -14.94 -13.19 -2.39
CA SER A 507 -16.00 -12.43 -1.70
C SER A 507 -17.09 -13.35 -1.14
N MET A 508 -17.54 -14.30 -1.95
CA MET A 508 -18.55 -15.28 -1.53
C MET A 508 -18.05 -16.16 -0.39
N VAL A 509 -16.85 -16.72 -0.49
CA VAL A 509 -16.24 -17.56 0.56
C VAL A 509 -16.14 -16.79 1.88
N VAL A 510 -15.65 -15.55 1.85
CA VAL A 510 -15.53 -14.71 3.05
C VAL A 510 -16.91 -14.42 3.66
N GLY A 511 -17.89 -14.04 2.83
CA GLY A 511 -19.25 -13.76 3.28
C GLY A 511 -19.92 -14.97 3.93
N PHE A 512 -19.88 -16.13 3.27
CA PHE A 512 -20.46 -17.37 3.78
C PHE A 512 -19.73 -17.91 5.01
N ALA A 513 -18.41 -17.86 5.04
CA ALA A 513 -17.62 -18.24 6.21
C ALA A 513 -17.99 -17.39 7.43
N THR A 514 -18.17 -16.08 7.23
CA THR A 514 -18.59 -15.16 8.30
C THR A 514 -19.99 -15.49 8.82
N LEU A 515 -20.95 -15.71 7.93
CA LEU A 515 -22.32 -16.11 8.32
C LEU A 515 -22.32 -17.45 9.07
N GLY A 516 -21.55 -18.44 8.58
CA GLY A 516 -21.40 -19.74 9.21
C GLY A 516 -20.77 -19.66 10.60
N ALA A 517 -19.71 -18.87 10.76
CA ALA A 517 -19.06 -18.63 12.05
C ALA A 517 -20.01 -17.99 13.07
N LEU A 518 -20.79 -16.98 12.65
CA LEU A 518 -21.79 -16.33 13.49
C LEU A 518 -22.92 -17.29 13.90
N GLN A 519 -23.34 -18.17 12.99
CA GLN A 519 -24.35 -19.18 13.30
C GLN A 519 -23.83 -20.22 14.30
N ALA A 520 -22.60 -20.72 14.10
CA ALA A 520 -21.97 -21.68 15.01
C ALA A 520 -21.76 -21.08 16.41
N TRP A 521 -21.32 -19.81 16.48
CA TRP A 521 -21.18 -19.09 17.74
C TRP A 521 -22.51 -18.93 18.48
N ARG A 522 -23.60 -18.69 17.75
CA ARG A 522 -24.95 -18.65 18.34
C ARG A 522 -25.39 -20.00 18.89
N ALA A 523 -25.24 -21.09 18.13
CA ALA A 523 -25.63 -22.42 18.59
C ALA A 523 -24.95 -22.81 19.92
N ARG A 524 -23.65 -22.51 20.05
CA ARG A 524 -22.90 -22.73 21.29
C ARG A 524 -23.37 -21.84 22.44
N SER A 525 -23.65 -20.57 22.15
CA SER A 525 -24.11 -19.63 23.18
C SER A 525 -25.55 -19.84 23.61
N SER A 526 -26.39 -20.57 22.85
CA SER A 526 -27.71 -21.06 23.29
C SER A 526 -27.65 -22.36 24.08
N GLN A 527 -26.67 -23.24 23.80
CA GLN A 527 -26.50 -24.52 24.51
C GLN A 527 -25.97 -24.36 25.94
N CYS A 528 -25.20 -23.32 26.25
CA CYS A 528 -24.75 -23.04 27.62
C CYS A 528 -25.87 -22.55 28.58
N TRP A 529 -27.14 -22.60 28.19
CA TRP A 529 -28.29 -22.13 28.97
C TRP A 529 -29.41 -23.17 29.13
N MET A 530 -29.21 -24.39 28.64
CA MET A 530 -29.92 -25.59 29.07
C MET A 530 -29.01 -26.34 30.02
#